data_AF-A0A951FDH6-F1
#
_entry.id   AF-A0A951FDH6-F1
#
_cell.length_a   1.000
_cell.length_b   1.000
_cell.length_c   1.000
_cell.angle_alpha   90.00
_cell.angle_beta   90.00
_cell.angle_gamma   90.00
#
_symmetry.space_group_name_H-M   'P 1'
#
loop_
_entity.id
_entity.type
_entity.pdbx_description
1 polymer ?
#
loop_
_entity_poly.entity_id
_entity_poly.type
_entity_poly.pdbx_seq_one_letter_code
_entity_poly.pdbx_strand_id
1 'polypeptide(L)'
;MLQTERDLDLLAEQCREAVQGLLARYGWRLLDPETFAQRTLGLVADDTVADAQRAAIHTYCHALYAACSGAEGAERQNLAYTELFRYLYDNARRRYPDHAAEAAQVAIERVFLAFERCHEPGTLLAFAFQQLRDAARAIQRQAQRSPQSLDAPGSNGQEALGTYVADERQPELSMSVIAEELRLRFKEIISGFLRAHPRAAQQIAALQLKYLDGLDDATIGQQLGVSVSNVYVLRSRAIKRLQSDRQWRTLAVELGILADTSEL
;
A
#
# COMPACT_ATOMS: atom_id res chain seq x y z
N MET A 1 -29.29 -0.71 30.81
CA MET A 1 -29.34 0.66 30.27
C MET A 1 -28.04 1.40 30.50
N LEU A 2 -27.61 1.63 31.75
CA LEU A 2 -26.37 2.38 32.06
C LEU A 2 -25.04 1.78 31.54
N GLN A 3 -24.96 0.47 31.31
CA GLN A 3 -23.75 -0.14 30.71
C GLN A 3 -23.70 0.09 29.20
N THR A 4 -24.81 -0.09 28.50
CA THR A 4 -24.93 0.11 27.05
C THR A 4 -24.69 1.57 26.65
N GLU A 5 -25.13 2.53 27.47
CA GLU A 5 -24.85 3.97 27.25
C GLU A 5 -23.36 4.29 27.43
N ARG A 6 -22.70 3.73 28.45
CA ARG A 6 -21.26 3.92 28.67
C ARG A 6 -20.40 3.29 27.59
N ASP A 7 -20.81 2.13 27.06
CA ASP A 7 -20.09 1.45 25.99
C ASP A 7 -20.20 2.25 24.67
N LEU A 8 -21.36 2.84 24.40
CA LEU A 8 -21.56 3.74 23.26
C LEU A 8 -20.77 5.04 23.37
N ASP A 9 -20.70 5.65 24.55
CA ASP A 9 -19.90 6.86 24.79
C ASP A 9 -18.39 6.60 24.58
N LEU A 10 -17.91 5.43 25.02
CA LEU A 10 -16.52 5.02 24.84
C LEU A 10 -16.18 4.78 23.35
N LEU A 11 -17.07 4.11 22.62
CA LEU A 11 -16.94 3.92 21.17
C LEU A 11 -16.97 5.26 20.41
N ALA A 12 -17.82 6.19 20.83
CA ALA A 12 -17.91 7.52 20.24
C ALA A 12 -16.61 8.32 20.43
N GLU A 13 -15.97 8.21 21.59
CA GLU A 13 -14.66 8.83 21.84
C GLU A 13 -13.58 8.21 20.96
N GLN A 14 -13.50 6.87 20.89
CA GLN A 14 -12.55 6.16 20.03
C GLN A 14 -12.69 6.54 18.55
N CYS A 15 -13.93 6.67 18.06
CA CYS A 15 -14.20 7.13 16.69
C CYS A 15 -13.74 8.58 16.48
N ARG A 16 -13.98 9.47 17.45
CA ARG A 16 -13.51 10.87 17.39
C ARG A 16 -11.99 10.96 17.38
N GLU A 17 -11.29 10.22 18.24
CA GLU A 17 -9.83 10.18 18.27
C GLU A 17 -9.25 9.67 16.94
N ALA A 18 -9.80 8.58 16.40
CA ALA A 18 -9.38 8.03 15.11
C ALA A 18 -9.57 9.03 13.96
N VAL A 19 -10.73 9.69 13.92
CA VAL A 19 -11.04 10.74 12.93
C VAL A 19 -10.07 11.92 13.06
N GLN A 20 -9.85 12.43 14.27
CA GLN A 20 -8.92 13.55 14.48
C GLN A 20 -7.50 13.19 14.06
N GLY A 21 -7.03 11.98 14.37
CA GLY A 21 -5.72 11.48 13.94
C GLY A 21 -5.58 11.45 12.40
N LEU A 22 -6.63 11.00 11.69
CA LEU A 22 -6.64 10.99 10.23
C LEU A 22 -6.70 12.39 9.62
N LEU A 23 -7.53 13.28 10.16
CA LEU A 23 -7.63 14.66 9.72
C LEU A 23 -6.32 15.42 9.94
N ALA A 24 -5.67 15.25 11.10
CA ALA A 24 -4.38 15.87 11.39
C ALA A 24 -3.28 15.35 10.45
N ARG A 25 -3.27 14.05 10.17
CA ARG A 25 -2.25 13.40 9.33
C ARG A 25 -2.40 13.72 7.85
N TYR A 26 -3.61 13.65 7.33
CA TYR A 26 -3.88 13.75 5.90
C TYR A 26 -4.54 15.06 5.49
N GLY A 27 -4.84 15.96 6.44
CA GLY A 27 -5.41 17.29 6.24
C GLY A 27 -6.70 17.33 5.42
N TRP A 28 -7.47 16.25 5.47
CA TRP A 28 -8.72 16.00 4.75
C TRP A 28 -9.81 17.01 5.12
N ARG A 29 -10.65 17.41 4.15
CA ARG A 29 -11.63 18.50 4.27
C ARG A 29 -12.98 18.21 3.59
N LEU A 30 -13.16 17.07 2.94
CA LEU A 30 -14.43 16.75 2.27
C LEU A 30 -15.60 16.57 3.25
N LEU A 31 -15.29 16.04 4.43
CA LEU A 31 -16.23 15.90 5.53
C LEU A 31 -15.84 16.84 6.66
N ASP A 32 -16.83 17.47 7.28
CA ASP A 32 -16.62 18.13 8.56
C ASP A 32 -16.30 17.08 9.65
N PRO A 33 -15.49 17.45 10.67
CA PRO A 33 -15.03 16.49 11.68
C PRO A 33 -16.17 15.78 12.43
N GLU A 34 -17.26 16.50 12.67
CA GLU A 34 -18.40 16.01 13.46
C GLU A 34 -19.21 14.99 12.67
N THR A 35 -19.58 15.30 11.42
CA THR A 35 -20.24 14.36 10.51
C THR A 35 -19.37 13.15 10.23
N PHE A 36 -18.05 13.33 10.14
CA PHE A 36 -17.12 12.22 9.94
C PHE A 36 -17.11 11.28 11.15
N ALA A 37 -17.03 11.81 12.37
CA ALA A 37 -17.11 11.01 13.60
C ALA A 37 -18.46 10.29 13.74
N GLN A 38 -19.58 10.97 13.44
CA GLN A 38 -20.92 10.39 13.53
C GLN A 38 -21.13 9.23 12.54
N ARG A 39 -20.71 9.40 11.28
CA ARG A 39 -20.79 8.32 10.27
C ARG A 39 -19.90 7.13 10.62
N THR A 40 -18.71 7.41 11.17
CA THR A 40 -17.78 6.38 11.64
C THR A 40 -18.38 5.58 12.79
N LEU A 41 -18.98 6.27 13.77
CA LEU A 41 -19.65 5.64 14.90
C LEU A 41 -20.81 4.75 14.45
N GLY A 42 -21.61 5.19 13.46
CA GLY A 42 -22.69 4.37 12.90
C GLY A 42 -22.19 3.03 12.36
N LEU A 43 -21.08 3.01 11.63
CA LEU A 43 -20.50 1.77 11.08
C LEU A 43 -19.96 0.81 12.17
N VAL A 44 -19.42 1.36 13.25
CA VAL A 44 -18.90 0.57 14.38
C VAL A 44 -20.05 0.05 15.24
N ALA A 45 -21.08 0.88 15.47
CA ALA A 45 -22.27 0.51 16.24
C ALA A 45 -23.13 -0.56 15.52
N ASP A 46 -23.16 -0.53 14.19
CA ASP A 46 -23.81 -1.54 13.35
C ASP A 46 -22.95 -2.82 13.18
N ASP A 47 -21.84 -2.95 13.93
CA ASP A 47 -20.88 -4.06 13.93
C ASP A 47 -20.35 -4.44 12.52
N THR A 48 -20.38 -3.47 11.60
CA THR A 48 -19.94 -3.66 10.22
C THR A 48 -18.41 -3.64 10.14
N VAL A 49 -17.76 -2.90 11.05
CA VAL A 49 -16.30 -2.83 11.17
C VAL A 49 -15.92 -2.71 12.65
N ALA A 50 -15.24 -3.73 13.18
CA ALA A 50 -14.85 -3.79 14.61
C ALA A 50 -13.80 -2.73 15.05
N ASP A 51 -13.12 -2.08 14.11
CA ASP A 51 -12.04 -1.11 14.39
C ASP A 51 -12.42 0.30 13.92
N ALA A 52 -12.47 1.24 14.87
CA ALA A 52 -12.79 2.64 14.65
C ALA A 52 -11.91 3.31 13.58
N GLN A 53 -10.62 2.94 13.50
CA GLN A 53 -9.73 3.51 12.49
C GLN A 53 -10.06 3.01 11.07
N ARG A 54 -10.35 1.72 10.93
CA ARG A 54 -10.80 1.14 9.65
C ARG A 54 -12.17 1.69 9.22
N ALA A 55 -13.09 1.85 10.16
CA ALA A 55 -14.40 2.45 9.91
C ALA A 55 -14.26 3.91 9.44
N ALA A 56 -13.32 4.67 10.01
CA ALA A 56 -13.06 6.04 9.59
C ALA A 56 -12.47 6.10 8.17
N ILE A 57 -11.49 5.27 7.85
CA ILE A 57 -10.95 5.20 6.47
C ILE A 57 -12.04 4.81 5.48
N HIS A 58 -12.90 3.84 5.83
CA HIS A 58 -13.99 3.40 4.97
C HIS A 58 -15.01 4.52 4.72
N THR A 59 -15.46 5.20 5.77
CA THR A 59 -16.33 6.38 5.68
C THR A 59 -15.76 7.45 4.78
N TYR A 60 -14.46 7.76 4.93
CA TYR A 60 -13.82 8.78 4.12
C TYR A 60 -13.64 8.35 2.65
N CYS A 61 -13.38 7.06 2.42
CA CYS A 61 -13.28 6.48 1.08
C CYS A 61 -14.61 6.61 0.31
N HIS A 62 -15.74 6.41 0.99
CA HIS A 62 -17.06 6.65 0.42
C HIS A 62 -17.30 8.13 0.08
N ALA A 63 -16.91 9.05 0.95
CA ALA A 63 -17.03 10.49 0.68
C ALA A 63 -16.14 10.94 -0.49
N LEU A 64 -14.89 10.44 -0.55
CA LEU A 64 -13.99 10.66 -1.68
C LEU A 64 -14.61 10.15 -2.98
N TYR A 65 -15.21 8.96 -2.97
CA TYR A 65 -15.85 8.39 -4.16
C TYR A 65 -17.01 9.24 -4.66
N ALA A 66 -17.91 9.63 -3.76
CA ALA A 66 -19.05 10.49 -4.11
C ALA A 66 -18.58 11.83 -4.69
N ALA A 67 -17.58 12.47 -4.07
CA ALA A 67 -17.03 13.72 -4.57
C ALA A 67 -16.28 13.56 -5.91
N CYS A 68 -15.47 12.51 -6.09
CA CYS A 68 -14.76 12.22 -7.35
C CYS A 68 -15.71 11.95 -8.53
N SER A 69 -16.92 11.43 -8.28
CA SER A 69 -17.94 11.21 -9.31
C SER A 69 -18.46 12.50 -9.95
N GLY A 70 -18.27 13.65 -9.29
CA GLY A 70 -18.79 14.94 -9.74
C GLY A 70 -20.27 15.18 -9.39
N ALA A 71 -20.96 14.22 -8.76
CA ALA A 71 -22.36 14.36 -8.34
C ALA A 71 -22.58 15.54 -7.37
N GLU A 72 -21.54 15.93 -6.63
CA GLU A 72 -21.57 17.02 -5.64
C GLU A 72 -21.01 18.35 -6.18
N GLY A 73 -20.77 18.44 -7.51
CA GLY A 73 -20.28 19.64 -8.19
C GLY A 73 -18.76 19.65 -8.45
N ALA A 74 -18.34 20.50 -9.39
CA ALA A 74 -16.96 20.56 -9.89
C ALA A 74 -15.94 21.00 -8.83
N GLU A 75 -16.30 21.93 -7.93
CA GLU A 75 -15.41 22.38 -6.86
C GLU A 75 -15.08 21.24 -5.88
N ARG A 76 -16.10 20.47 -5.50
CA ARG A 76 -15.95 19.32 -4.60
C ARG A 76 -15.18 18.19 -5.26
N GLN A 77 -15.40 17.97 -6.55
CA GLN A 77 -14.63 17.01 -7.34
C GLN A 77 -13.14 17.39 -7.37
N ASN A 78 -12.82 18.65 -7.65
CA ASN A 78 -11.44 19.14 -7.64
C ASN A 78 -10.78 18.99 -6.27
N LEU A 79 -11.52 19.30 -5.19
CA LEU A 79 -11.03 19.09 -3.83
C LEU A 79 -10.72 17.61 -3.57
N ALA A 80 -11.61 16.70 -3.99
CA ALA A 80 -11.42 15.26 -3.81
C ALA A 80 -10.17 14.74 -4.52
N TYR A 81 -9.97 15.11 -5.80
CA TYR A 81 -8.76 14.72 -6.53
C TYR A 81 -7.50 15.36 -5.94
N THR A 82 -7.58 16.57 -5.39
CA THR A 82 -6.46 17.24 -4.71
C THR A 82 -6.07 16.47 -3.43
N GLU A 83 -7.04 16.09 -2.62
CA GLU A 83 -6.80 15.33 -1.40
C GLU A 83 -6.31 13.91 -1.69
N LEU A 84 -6.87 13.26 -2.71
CA LEU A 84 -6.41 11.96 -3.18
C LEU A 84 -4.98 12.05 -3.71
N PHE A 85 -4.64 13.08 -4.48
CA PHE A 85 -3.26 13.32 -4.92
C PHE A 85 -2.32 13.48 -3.74
N ARG A 86 -2.63 14.33 -2.76
CA ARG A 86 -1.76 14.49 -1.58
C ARG A 86 -1.57 13.17 -0.85
N TYR A 87 -2.65 12.42 -0.66
CA TYR A 87 -2.60 11.11 -0.04
C TYR A 87 -1.69 10.13 -0.82
N LEU A 88 -1.83 10.07 -2.15
CA LEU A 88 -0.98 9.24 -3.01
C LEU A 88 0.47 9.72 -3.00
N TYR A 89 0.71 11.03 -3.04
CA TYR A 89 2.03 11.63 -3.03
C TYR A 89 2.76 11.36 -1.72
N ASP A 90 2.11 11.50 -0.57
CA ASP A 90 2.71 11.16 0.73
C ASP A 90 3.11 9.68 0.80
N ASN A 91 2.32 8.79 0.20
CA ASN A 91 2.66 7.39 0.10
C ASN A 91 3.76 7.12 -0.93
N ALA A 92 3.76 7.83 -2.07
CA ALA A 92 4.77 7.74 -3.10
C ALA A 92 6.13 8.20 -2.57
N ARG A 93 6.17 9.32 -1.82
CA ARG A 93 7.39 9.82 -1.17
C ARG A 93 8.03 8.81 -0.25
N ARG A 94 7.22 8.02 0.48
CA ARG A 94 7.72 6.97 1.38
C ARG A 94 8.25 5.74 0.63
N ARG A 95 7.77 5.46 -0.58
CA ARG A 95 8.01 4.19 -1.28
C ARG A 95 8.87 4.30 -2.54
N TYR A 96 8.83 5.45 -3.20
CA TYR A 96 9.46 5.76 -4.48
C TYR A 96 10.00 7.21 -4.46
N PRO A 97 10.91 7.56 -3.53
CA PRO A 97 11.30 8.96 -3.29
C PRO A 97 11.76 9.70 -4.55
N ASP A 98 12.55 9.03 -5.40
CA ASP A 98 13.13 9.63 -6.61
C ASP A 98 12.10 9.98 -7.69
N HIS A 99 10.93 9.33 -7.66
CA HIS A 99 9.90 9.46 -8.69
C HIS A 99 8.53 9.80 -8.08
N ALA A 100 8.51 10.24 -6.82
CA ALA A 100 7.27 10.35 -6.05
C ALA A 100 6.26 11.31 -6.68
N ALA A 101 6.74 12.48 -7.13
CA ALA A 101 5.91 13.50 -7.76
C ALA A 101 5.34 12.99 -9.10
N GLU A 102 6.20 12.47 -9.96
CA GLU A 102 5.81 11.98 -11.28
C GLU A 102 4.88 10.76 -11.17
N ALA A 103 5.19 9.80 -10.30
CA ALA A 103 4.36 8.63 -10.07
C ALA A 103 2.98 9.02 -9.52
N ALA A 104 2.89 9.95 -8.57
CA ALA A 104 1.62 10.41 -8.01
C ALA A 104 0.79 11.18 -9.06
N GLN A 105 1.43 11.99 -9.90
CA GLN A 105 0.76 12.74 -10.97
C GLN A 105 0.19 11.79 -12.04
N VAL A 106 0.99 10.83 -12.51
CA VAL A 106 0.53 9.81 -13.46
C VAL A 106 -0.58 8.94 -12.83
N ALA A 107 -0.48 8.65 -11.53
CA ALA A 107 -1.51 7.89 -10.82
C ALA A 107 -2.85 8.63 -10.78
N ILE A 108 -2.85 9.91 -10.39
CA ILE A 108 -4.09 10.67 -10.26
C ILE A 108 -4.77 10.88 -11.62
N GLU A 109 -3.98 11.12 -12.68
CA GLU A 109 -4.48 11.20 -14.05
C GLU A 109 -5.17 9.89 -14.47
N ARG A 110 -4.53 8.74 -14.21
CA ARG A 110 -5.11 7.42 -14.50
C ARG A 110 -6.37 7.16 -13.69
N VAL A 111 -6.41 7.57 -12.42
CA VAL A 111 -7.61 7.43 -11.59
C VAL A 111 -8.75 8.27 -12.17
N PHE A 112 -8.48 9.52 -12.55
CA PHE A 112 -9.48 10.40 -13.16
C PHE A 112 -10.04 9.81 -14.47
N LEU A 113 -9.16 9.40 -15.38
CA LEU A 113 -9.57 8.84 -16.69
C LEU A 113 -10.28 7.49 -16.58
N ALA A 114 -9.96 6.69 -15.56
CA ALA A 114 -10.52 5.35 -15.37
C ALA A 114 -11.49 5.28 -14.19
N PHE A 115 -12.00 6.41 -13.70
CA PHE A 115 -12.85 6.47 -12.52
C PHE A 115 -14.11 5.61 -12.67
N GLU A 116 -14.73 5.61 -13.86
CA GLU A 116 -15.92 4.81 -14.17
C GLU A 116 -15.69 3.29 -14.01
N ARG A 117 -14.43 2.83 -14.01
CA ARG A 117 -14.09 1.41 -13.80
C ARG A 117 -14.08 1.03 -12.32
N CYS A 118 -14.09 2.01 -11.41
CA CYS A 118 -14.23 1.83 -9.98
C CYS A 118 -15.72 1.80 -9.61
N HIS A 119 -16.28 0.60 -9.47
CA HIS A 119 -17.72 0.42 -9.22
C HIS A 119 -18.06 0.40 -7.73
N GLU A 120 -17.07 0.17 -6.86
CA GLU A 120 -17.26 0.04 -5.42
C GLU A 120 -16.58 1.18 -4.66
N PRO A 121 -17.34 2.03 -3.93
CA PRO A 121 -16.79 3.18 -3.22
C PRO A 121 -15.68 2.82 -2.21
N GLY A 122 -15.84 1.71 -1.48
CA GLY A 122 -14.86 1.24 -0.50
C GLY A 122 -13.53 0.77 -1.09
N THR A 123 -13.43 0.61 -2.41
CA THR A 123 -12.22 0.14 -3.11
C THR A 123 -11.41 1.26 -3.76
N LEU A 124 -11.91 2.51 -3.75
CA LEU A 124 -11.29 3.63 -4.45
C LEU A 124 -9.83 3.84 -4.07
N LEU A 125 -9.49 3.80 -2.78
CA LEU A 125 -8.11 3.96 -2.34
C LEU A 125 -7.22 2.81 -2.84
N ALA A 126 -7.71 1.57 -2.80
CA ALA A 126 -6.97 0.41 -3.30
C ALA A 126 -6.76 0.51 -4.83
N PHE A 127 -7.77 0.94 -5.56
CA PHE A 127 -7.69 1.24 -6.99
C PHE A 127 -6.64 2.33 -7.28
N ALA A 128 -6.66 3.43 -6.53
CA ALA A 128 -5.71 4.53 -6.69
C ALA A 128 -4.26 4.11 -6.36
N PHE A 129 -4.07 3.30 -5.31
CA PHE A 129 -2.76 2.71 -5.00
C PHE A 129 -2.25 1.77 -6.09
N GLN A 130 -3.15 1.02 -6.73
CA GLN A 130 -2.78 0.19 -7.87
C GLN A 130 -2.26 1.03 -9.02
N GLN A 131 -2.94 2.15 -9.35
CA GLN A 131 -2.46 3.09 -10.37
C GLN A 131 -1.10 3.69 -10.03
N LEU A 132 -0.88 4.06 -8.75
CA LEU A 132 0.41 4.58 -8.27
C LEU A 132 1.54 3.58 -8.43
N ARG A 133 1.31 2.32 -8.06
CA ARG A 133 2.30 1.27 -8.20
C ARG A 133 2.65 1.02 -9.68
N ASP A 134 1.65 1.01 -10.55
CA ASP A 134 1.86 0.77 -11.97
C ASP A 134 2.54 1.97 -12.67
N ALA A 135 2.29 3.20 -12.19
CA ALA A 135 2.98 4.41 -12.62
C ALA A 135 4.47 4.37 -12.22
N ALA A 136 4.76 4.15 -10.94
CA ALA A 136 6.14 4.06 -10.44
C ALA A 136 6.96 2.99 -11.18
N ARG A 137 6.35 1.82 -11.45
CA ARG A 137 6.98 0.74 -12.24
C ARG A 137 7.25 1.14 -13.70
N ALA A 138 6.40 1.94 -14.31
CA ALA A 138 6.60 2.39 -15.68
C ALA A 138 7.78 3.37 -15.76
N ILE A 139 7.82 4.33 -14.83
CA ILE A 139 8.89 5.32 -14.72
C ILE A 139 10.23 4.63 -14.45
N GLN A 140 10.28 3.70 -13.49
CA GLN A 140 11.51 2.95 -13.20
C GLN A 140 12.00 2.14 -14.40
N ARG A 141 11.10 1.54 -15.18
CA ARG A 141 11.46 0.82 -16.41
C ARG A 141 11.97 1.75 -17.52
N GLN A 142 11.47 2.99 -17.58
CA GLN A 142 11.99 4.00 -18.49
C GLN A 142 13.36 4.50 -18.04
N ALA A 143 13.54 4.79 -16.75
CA ALA A 143 14.81 5.22 -16.18
C ALA A 143 15.92 4.17 -16.38
N GLN A 144 15.60 2.88 -16.21
CA GLN A 144 16.53 1.77 -16.48
C GLN A 144 16.84 1.57 -17.98
N ARG A 145 16.02 2.12 -18.87
CA ARG A 145 16.19 2.00 -20.32
C ARG A 145 16.85 3.22 -20.97
N SER A 146 17.16 4.27 -20.21
CA SER A 146 17.90 5.42 -20.72
C SER A 146 19.37 5.02 -20.95
N PRO A 147 19.85 4.91 -22.20
CA PRO A 147 21.26 4.62 -22.44
C PRO A 147 22.07 5.87 -22.14
N GLN A 148 22.98 5.82 -21.16
CA GLN A 148 24.01 6.86 -20.99
C GLN A 148 25.22 6.54 -21.88
N SER A 149 25.68 7.56 -22.62
CA SER A 149 26.86 7.45 -23.49
C SER A 149 28.12 7.34 -22.64
N LEU A 150 28.93 6.33 -22.93
CA LEU A 150 30.24 6.08 -22.31
C LEU A 150 31.30 7.12 -22.70
N ASP A 151 30.98 7.99 -23.67
CA ASP A 151 31.86 9.03 -24.21
C ASP A 151 31.72 10.39 -23.50
N ALA A 152 30.93 10.47 -22.43
CA ALA A 152 30.84 11.70 -21.65
C ALA A 152 32.18 11.97 -20.95
N PRO A 153 32.80 13.14 -21.18
CA PRO A 153 34.10 13.46 -20.58
C PRO A 153 33.95 13.54 -19.05
N GLY A 154 34.79 12.80 -18.32
CA GLY A 154 34.88 12.93 -16.86
C GLY A 154 35.39 14.32 -16.45
N SER A 155 35.21 14.66 -15.17
CA SER A 155 35.56 15.97 -14.57
C SER A 155 37.00 16.44 -14.84
N ASN A 156 37.90 15.54 -15.22
CA ASN A 156 39.33 15.83 -15.36
C ASN A 156 39.80 15.83 -16.83
N GLY A 157 38.88 15.68 -17.80
CA GLY A 157 39.16 15.82 -19.23
C GLY A 157 40.10 14.78 -19.87
N GLN A 158 40.65 13.84 -19.10
CA GLN A 158 41.61 12.83 -19.60
C GLN A 158 41.14 11.39 -19.45
N GLU A 159 40.02 11.12 -18.77
CA GLU A 159 39.48 9.76 -18.61
C GLU A 159 37.94 9.74 -18.67
N ALA A 160 37.38 8.66 -19.23
CA ALA A 160 35.95 8.42 -19.30
C ALA A 160 35.36 8.13 -17.91
N LEU A 161 34.11 8.53 -17.68
CA LEU A 161 33.38 8.37 -16.40
C LEU A 161 33.38 6.92 -15.83
N GLY A 162 33.70 5.91 -16.65
CA GLY A 162 33.75 4.50 -16.24
C GLY A 162 34.88 4.12 -15.29
N THR A 163 35.91 4.94 -15.08
CA THR A 163 37.07 4.59 -14.22
C THR A 163 36.95 4.99 -12.75
N TYR A 164 35.94 5.80 -12.36
CA TYR A 164 35.85 6.42 -11.02
C TYR A 164 34.68 5.93 -10.14
N VAL A 165 34.01 4.83 -10.48
CA VAL A 165 32.84 4.38 -9.70
C VAL A 165 33.26 3.72 -8.38
N ALA A 166 33.00 4.39 -7.27
CA ALA A 166 32.98 3.78 -5.93
C ALA A 166 31.61 3.15 -5.62
N ASP A 167 31.60 2.01 -4.92
CA ASP A 167 30.43 1.20 -4.57
C ASP A 167 29.72 1.77 -3.32
N GLU A 168 28.61 2.49 -3.50
CA GLU A 168 27.86 3.17 -2.40
C GLU A 168 26.64 2.36 -1.91
N ARG A 169 26.87 1.11 -1.50
CA ARG A 169 25.90 0.27 -0.77
C ARG A 169 25.78 0.67 0.71
N GLN A 170 25.34 1.89 1.04
CA GLN A 170 25.09 2.22 2.46
C GLN A 170 23.72 2.89 2.73
N PRO A 171 22.82 2.20 3.48
CA PRO A 171 21.49 2.69 3.86
C PRO A 171 21.48 3.53 5.15
N GLU A 172 20.52 4.45 5.28
CA GLU A 172 20.29 5.26 6.49
C GLU A 172 19.45 4.51 7.55
N LEU A 173 19.96 4.46 8.78
CA LEU A 173 19.68 3.40 9.76
C LEU A 173 18.35 3.52 10.54
N SER A 174 17.73 4.69 10.71
CA SER A 174 16.61 4.85 11.65
C SER A 174 15.23 4.45 11.09
N MET A 175 14.97 4.67 9.80
CA MET A 175 13.80 4.10 9.10
C MET A 175 14.07 2.67 8.61
N SER A 176 15.34 2.26 8.56
CA SER A 176 15.73 0.87 8.33
C SER A 176 15.29 -0.02 9.50
N VAL A 177 15.29 0.43 10.77
CA VAL A 177 14.94 -0.44 11.90
C VAL A 177 13.48 -0.87 11.86
N ILE A 178 12.51 0.02 11.61
CA ILE A 178 11.09 -0.37 11.61
C ILE A 178 10.72 -1.18 10.36
N ALA A 179 11.29 -0.82 9.20
CA ALA A 179 11.08 -1.56 7.96
C ALA A 179 11.80 -2.92 7.97
N GLU A 180 13.02 -3.00 8.52
CA GLU A 180 13.77 -4.23 8.72
C GLU A 180 13.15 -5.06 9.84
N GLU A 181 12.59 -4.47 10.89
CA GLU A 181 11.86 -5.19 11.93
C GLU A 181 10.57 -5.82 11.38
N LEU A 182 9.78 -5.08 10.59
CA LEU A 182 8.65 -5.67 9.86
C LEU A 182 9.09 -6.73 8.84
N ARG A 183 10.23 -6.52 8.17
CA ARG A 183 10.80 -7.48 7.22
C ARG A 183 11.36 -8.73 7.91
N LEU A 184 11.95 -8.59 9.10
CA LEU A 184 12.46 -9.67 9.96
C LEU A 184 11.30 -10.46 10.53
N ARG A 185 10.27 -9.80 11.10
CA ARG A 185 9.03 -10.45 11.55
C ARG A 185 8.36 -11.20 10.40
N PHE A 186 8.29 -10.61 9.21
CA PHE A 186 7.78 -11.30 8.03
C PHE A 186 8.65 -12.50 7.62
N LYS A 187 9.99 -12.37 7.64
CA LYS A 187 10.93 -13.48 7.37
C LYS A 187 10.80 -14.59 8.40
N GLU A 188 10.58 -14.28 9.67
CA GLU A 188 10.38 -15.25 10.76
C GLU A 188 9.10 -16.06 10.55
N ILE A 189 7.97 -15.40 10.23
CA ILE A 189 6.71 -16.08 9.89
C ILE A 189 6.88 -16.99 8.69
N ILE A 190 7.50 -16.47 7.62
CA ILE A 190 7.77 -17.24 6.41
C ILE A 190 8.65 -18.45 6.73
N SER A 191 9.68 -18.28 7.56
CA SER A 191 10.58 -19.36 7.93
C SER A 191 9.89 -20.43 8.77
N GLY A 192 9.05 -20.04 9.74
CA GLY A 192 8.22 -20.97 10.51
C GLY A 192 7.24 -21.73 9.62
N PHE A 193 6.55 -21.01 8.72
CA PHE A 193 5.64 -21.58 7.75
C PHE A 193 6.35 -22.56 6.78
N LEU A 194 7.56 -22.23 6.32
CA LEU A 194 8.34 -23.09 5.43
C LEU A 194 8.88 -24.36 6.12
N ARG A 195 9.12 -24.33 7.43
CA ARG A 195 9.44 -25.56 8.19
C ARG A 195 8.26 -26.52 8.23
N ALA A 196 7.04 -26.01 8.41
CA ALA A 196 5.82 -26.81 8.37
C ALA A 196 5.43 -27.23 6.93
N HIS A 197 5.76 -26.39 5.94
CA HIS A 197 5.38 -26.58 4.54
C HIS A 197 6.57 -26.42 3.57
N PRO A 198 7.56 -27.31 3.60
CA PRO A 198 8.77 -27.19 2.77
C PRO A 198 8.45 -27.23 1.27
N ARG A 199 7.38 -27.93 0.88
CA ARG A 199 6.90 -27.99 -0.51
C ARG A 199 6.32 -26.66 -1.03
N ALA A 200 6.07 -25.69 -0.15
CA ALA A 200 5.59 -24.36 -0.52
C ALA A 200 6.74 -23.36 -0.79
N ALA A 201 8.01 -23.76 -0.67
CA ALA A 201 9.16 -22.87 -0.81
C ALA A 201 9.12 -22.01 -2.09
N GLN A 202 8.90 -22.62 -3.25
CA GLN A 202 8.82 -21.88 -4.52
C GLN A 202 7.58 -20.99 -4.63
N GLN A 203 6.47 -21.38 -3.99
CA GLN A 203 5.22 -20.59 -3.97
C GLN A 203 5.42 -19.31 -3.15
N ILE A 204 6.06 -19.45 -1.99
CA ILE A 204 6.37 -18.35 -1.09
C ILE A 204 7.47 -17.46 -1.67
N ALA A 205 8.51 -18.03 -2.28
CA ALA A 205 9.55 -17.26 -2.97
C ALA A 205 8.95 -16.42 -4.11
N ALA A 206 8.04 -16.96 -4.91
CA ALA A 206 7.36 -16.20 -5.96
C ALA A 206 6.51 -15.04 -5.40
N LEU A 207 5.91 -15.21 -4.21
CA LEU A 207 5.23 -14.14 -3.49
C LEU A 207 6.20 -13.05 -3.02
N GLN A 208 7.30 -13.44 -2.37
CA GLN A 208 8.32 -12.51 -1.88
C GLN A 208 8.90 -11.68 -3.03
N LEU A 209 9.37 -12.35 -4.07
CA LEU A 209 9.98 -11.68 -5.22
C LEU A 209 9.00 -10.72 -5.91
N LYS A 210 7.70 -11.07 -5.96
CA LYS A 210 6.69 -10.22 -6.60
C LYS A 210 6.30 -9.01 -5.76
N TYR A 211 6.04 -9.21 -4.47
CA TYR A 211 5.36 -8.23 -3.63
C TYR A 211 6.29 -7.50 -2.67
N LEU A 212 7.40 -8.12 -2.26
CA LEU A 212 8.45 -7.49 -1.45
C LEU A 212 9.56 -6.91 -2.34
N ASP A 213 10.07 -7.71 -3.28
CA ASP A 213 11.20 -7.30 -4.11
C ASP A 213 10.77 -6.64 -5.43
N GLY A 214 9.46 -6.63 -5.71
CA GLY A 214 8.86 -5.85 -6.79
C GLY A 214 9.15 -6.38 -8.21
N LEU A 215 9.71 -7.58 -8.34
CA LEU A 215 10.15 -8.16 -9.61
C LEU A 215 8.97 -8.51 -10.54
N ASP A 216 9.22 -8.47 -11.85
CA ASP A 216 8.25 -8.92 -12.85
C ASP A 216 8.24 -10.46 -12.99
N ASP A 217 7.16 -11.00 -13.57
CA ASP A 217 6.98 -12.46 -13.61
C ASP A 217 8.01 -13.17 -14.52
N ALA A 218 8.66 -12.43 -15.43
CA ALA A 218 9.75 -12.94 -16.26
C ALA A 218 11.05 -13.09 -15.45
N THR A 219 11.38 -12.07 -14.67
CA THR A 219 12.55 -12.04 -13.79
C THR A 219 12.41 -13.05 -12.65
N ILE A 220 11.19 -13.18 -12.09
CA ILE A 220 10.87 -14.22 -11.11
C ILE A 220 11.03 -15.60 -11.72
N GLY A 221 10.54 -15.80 -12.95
CA GLY A 221 10.68 -17.08 -13.66
C GLY A 221 12.15 -17.46 -13.85
N GLN A 222 12.97 -16.49 -14.26
CA GLN A 222 14.42 -16.68 -14.41
C GLN A 222 15.10 -17.00 -13.07
N GLN A 223 14.77 -16.29 -11.99
CA GLN A 223 15.36 -16.52 -10.67
C GLN A 223 14.94 -17.85 -10.03
N LEU A 224 13.70 -18.28 -10.26
CA LEU A 224 13.17 -19.53 -9.71
C LEU A 224 13.38 -20.73 -10.64
N GLY A 225 13.92 -20.53 -11.84
CA GLY A 225 14.11 -21.57 -12.85
C GLY A 225 12.80 -22.14 -13.39
N VAL A 226 11.73 -21.33 -13.45
CA VAL A 226 10.39 -21.74 -13.90
C VAL A 226 9.85 -20.82 -14.99
N SER A 227 8.86 -21.30 -15.75
CA SER A 227 8.19 -20.47 -16.75
C SER A 227 7.36 -19.35 -16.12
N VAL A 228 7.14 -18.25 -16.85
CA VAL A 228 6.28 -17.13 -16.44
C VAL A 228 4.86 -17.60 -16.07
N SER A 229 4.32 -18.57 -16.83
CA SER A 229 3.02 -19.19 -16.53
C SER A 229 3.04 -19.91 -15.17
N ASN A 230 4.13 -20.63 -14.86
CA ASN A 230 4.30 -21.27 -13.57
C ASN A 230 4.45 -20.26 -12.43
N VAL A 231 5.05 -19.08 -12.65
CA VAL A 231 5.11 -18.02 -11.63
C VAL A 231 3.70 -17.57 -11.21
N TYR A 232 2.79 -17.40 -12.17
CA TYR A 232 1.40 -17.05 -11.87
C TYR A 232 0.69 -18.14 -11.05
N VAL A 233 0.87 -19.41 -11.42
CA VAL A 233 0.30 -20.56 -10.70
C VAL A 233 0.87 -20.66 -9.29
N LEU A 234 2.18 -20.47 -9.13
CA LEU A 234 2.87 -20.48 -7.84
C LEU A 234 2.31 -19.38 -6.93
N ARG A 235 2.16 -18.15 -7.44
CA ARG A 235 1.60 -17.02 -6.68
C ARG A 235 0.15 -17.22 -6.28
N SER A 236 -0.69 -17.67 -7.22
CA SER A 236 -2.12 -17.91 -6.94
C SER A 236 -2.31 -18.99 -5.87
N ARG A 237 -1.55 -20.08 -5.97
CA ARG A 237 -1.56 -21.16 -4.97
C ARG A 237 -1.00 -20.69 -3.62
N ALA A 238 0.04 -19.86 -3.64
CA ALA A 238 0.60 -19.29 -2.42
C ALA A 238 -0.43 -18.43 -1.68
N ILE A 239 -1.09 -17.50 -2.38
CA ILE A 239 -2.11 -16.62 -1.79
C ILE A 239 -3.27 -17.43 -1.22
N LYS A 240 -3.82 -18.39 -1.99
CA LYS A 240 -4.90 -19.26 -1.50
C LYS A 240 -4.48 -20.04 -0.26
N ARG A 241 -3.24 -20.56 -0.23
CA ARG A 241 -2.73 -21.33 0.89
C ARG A 241 -2.54 -20.46 2.13
N LEU A 242 -1.92 -19.28 2.01
CA LEU A 242 -1.79 -18.32 3.11
C LEU A 242 -3.16 -17.89 3.65
N GLN A 243 -4.14 -17.69 2.76
CA GLN A 243 -5.50 -17.39 3.17
C GLN A 243 -6.17 -18.56 3.89
N SER A 244 -5.94 -19.82 3.51
CA SER A 244 -6.58 -20.98 4.16
C SER A 244 -5.87 -21.47 5.42
N ASP A 245 -4.63 -21.03 5.68
CA ASP A 245 -3.78 -21.60 6.71
C ASP A 245 -3.93 -20.87 8.06
N ARG A 246 -4.49 -21.57 9.03
CA ARG A 246 -4.72 -21.05 10.38
C ARG A 246 -3.42 -20.70 11.10
N GLN A 247 -2.34 -21.46 10.90
CA GLN A 247 -1.05 -21.20 11.55
C GLN A 247 -0.42 -19.92 11.01
N TRP A 248 -0.50 -19.68 9.70
CA TRP A 248 -0.03 -18.43 9.11
C TRP A 248 -0.82 -17.22 9.62
N ARG A 249 -2.16 -17.34 9.71
CA ARG A 249 -3.01 -16.26 10.24
C ARG A 249 -2.67 -15.96 11.71
N THR A 250 -2.57 -16.98 12.56
CA THR A 250 -2.21 -16.81 13.98
C THR A 250 -0.83 -16.16 14.13
N LEU A 251 0.19 -16.63 13.42
CA LEU A 251 1.54 -16.06 13.45
C LEU A 251 1.58 -14.61 12.92
N ALA A 252 0.79 -14.30 11.90
CA ALA A 252 0.68 -12.94 11.36
C ALA A 252 -0.04 -11.98 12.31
N VAL A 253 -0.99 -12.47 13.12
CA VAL A 253 -1.65 -11.70 14.19
C VAL A 253 -0.72 -11.47 15.37
N GLU A 254 -0.05 -12.52 15.86
CA GLU A 254 0.91 -12.44 17.00
C GLU A 254 2.03 -11.43 16.75
N LEU A 255 2.49 -11.30 15.51
CA LEU A 255 3.58 -10.39 15.13
C LEU A 255 3.09 -9.01 14.64
N GLY A 256 1.78 -8.77 14.70
CA GLY A 256 1.14 -7.49 14.39
C GLY A 256 1.11 -7.14 12.89
N ILE A 257 1.21 -8.14 12.01
CA ILE A 257 1.14 -7.96 10.54
C ILE A 257 -0.31 -7.96 10.06
N LEU A 258 -1.16 -8.81 10.64
CA LEU A 258 -2.60 -8.79 10.47
C LEU A 258 -3.25 -8.34 11.78
N ALA A 259 -4.34 -7.60 11.69
CA ALA A 259 -5.20 -7.37 12.84
C ALA A 259 -5.87 -8.70 13.23
N ASP A 260 -6.00 -8.96 14.53
CA ASP A 260 -6.66 -10.15 15.07
C ASP A 260 -8.08 -10.23 14.52
N THR A 261 -8.28 -11.09 13.53
CA THR A 261 -9.59 -11.38 12.95
C THR A 261 -10.02 -12.67 13.61
N SER A 262 -10.41 -12.53 14.88
CA SER A 262 -11.23 -13.51 15.58
C SER A 262 -12.59 -13.55 14.89
N GLU A 263 -12.66 -14.28 13.77
CA GLU A 263 -13.84 -14.96 13.19
C GLU A 263 -13.58 -15.31 11.72
N LEU A 264 -13.24 -16.58 11.49
CA LEU A 264 -13.60 -17.45 10.36
C LEU A 264 -13.05 -18.85 10.61
#